data_AF-A0A1I7HSK4-F1
#
_entry.id   AF-A0A1I7HSK4-F1
#
_cell.length_a   1.000
_cell.length_b   1.000
_cell.length_c   1.000
_cell.angle_alpha   90.00
_cell.angle_beta   90.00
_cell.angle_gamma   90.00
#
_symmetry.space_group_name_H-M   'P 1'
#
loop_
_entity.id
_entity.type
_entity.pdbx_description
1 polymer ?
#
loop_
_entity_poly.entity_id
_entity_poly.type
_entity_poly.pdbx_seq_one_letter_code
_entity_poly.pdbx_strand_id
1 'polypeptide(L)'
;MRAKEKLEFNKAEFEFYMLVKKSIYDLYPLRTNKRKTEEYCDNHLFADARCREIFKINNCNHESVNFHENDDEIDHLISYRVRKEIQNAICDDKTFIYAYNIIERDHNPYDYHYKSKRLQLKPETLTSSREIEKEISQYKEDYPKNNLSDFLIDEANFKFYNERFLNLMFDDEGWLFIFNKAYEIFDRIRTFAANPSQAHHIANNIYFGDKLMEDAILDFLLLLIDNYSYDLTPEQVKKFRLLAFFIRKHRDPQTLTIEKNYLDRIHSLNLAKVDWMKATRYFNVHLISNWVTYSGLSYDQQLQILNLIKGKYLTENQRNPDFFCYDLSDCFSQLQQLLTSDEPPPGCNGSPALSTNTINPNPPKNQLPMVRMIEHLNTSLDELKEQNDRLTRIITQQNEELRVLHEKHDEETRNMMMMLSEHEENYNSKGFTLAQMTLVFYYLFNELGITFDNTPKVKWARFIHKVTGKHIQNVKTELDIDFDSSKTKKNLKIMADLFRELLPQITGIIENDSK
;
A
#
# COMPACT_ATOMS: atom_id res chain seq x y z
N MET A 1 -9.28 17.58 5.55
CA MET A 1 -8.98 16.12 5.54
C MET A 1 -7.76 15.90 4.67
N ARG A 2 -6.80 15.12 5.18
CA ARG A 2 -5.51 14.83 4.58
C ARG A 2 -5.60 13.83 3.41
N ALA A 3 -4.69 13.89 2.44
CA ALA A 3 -4.68 13.00 1.27
C ALA A 3 -4.68 11.50 1.61
N LYS A 4 -3.75 11.04 2.47
CA LYS A 4 -3.69 9.65 2.98
C LYS A 4 -5.00 9.17 3.63
N GLU A 5 -5.64 10.02 4.44
CA GLU A 5 -6.92 9.70 5.08
C GLU A 5 -8.05 9.61 4.05
N LYS A 6 -8.09 10.58 3.11
CA LYS A 6 -9.09 10.62 2.04
C LYS A 6 -9.00 9.41 1.10
N LEU A 7 -7.80 8.89 0.83
CA LEU A 7 -7.59 7.66 0.06
C LEU A 7 -8.14 6.42 0.77
N GLU A 8 -7.74 6.18 2.02
CA GLU A 8 -8.13 4.92 2.71
C GLU A 8 -9.60 4.94 3.14
N PHE A 9 -10.14 6.08 3.56
CA PHE A 9 -11.55 6.18 3.98
C PHE A 9 -12.52 6.05 2.80
N ASN A 10 -12.13 6.53 1.61
CA ASN A 10 -12.97 6.53 0.41
C ASN A 10 -12.41 5.57 -0.68
N LYS A 11 -11.72 4.51 -0.28
CA LYS A 11 -11.03 3.55 -1.16
C LYS A 11 -11.86 2.99 -2.32
N ALA A 12 -13.18 2.89 -2.14
CA ALA A 12 -14.11 2.40 -3.16
C ALA A 12 -14.52 3.47 -4.20
N GLU A 13 -14.11 4.73 -4.05
CA GLU A 13 -14.41 5.84 -4.97
C GLU A 13 -13.32 6.06 -6.04
N PHE A 14 -12.22 5.29 -5.99
CA PHE A 14 -11.06 5.42 -6.88
C PHE A 14 -10.95 4.22 -7.84
N GLU A 15 -11.12 4.44 -9.15
CA GLU A 15 -10.94 3.46 -10.23
C GLU A 15 -9.51 2.91 -10.22
N PHE A 16 -8.51 3.74 -9.90
CA PHE A 16 -7.08 3.42 -9.96
C PHE A 16 -6.39 3.48 -8.59
N TYR A 17 -7.11 3.19 -7.50
CA TYR A 17 -6.64 3.31 -6.10
C TYR A 17 -5.16 2.94 -5.86
N MET A 18 -4.65 1.83 -6.40
CA MET A 18 -3.25 1.40 -6.19
C MET A 18 -2.23 2.36 -6.81
N LEU A 19 -2.48 2.82 -8.03
CA LEU A 19 -1.62 3.80 -8.72
C LEU A 19 -1.72 5.17 -8.04
N VAL A 20 -2.93 5.61 -7.71
CA VAL A 20 -3.19 6.87 -7.01
C VAL A 20 -2.50 6.89 -5.63
N LYS A 21 -2.58 5.77 -4.88
CA LYS A 21 -1.89 5.60 -3.60
C LYS A 21 -0.38 5.63 -3.77
N LYS A 22 0.19 4.90 -4.75
CA LYS A 22 1.63 4.94 -5.06
C LYS A 22 2.07 6.38 -5.34
N SER A 23 1.48 7.05 -6.32
CA SER A 23 1.90 8.41 -6.70
C SER A 23 1.74 9.44 -5.59
N ILE A 24 0.72 9.30 -4.73
CA ILE A 24 0.60 10.19 -3.56
C ILE A 24 1.70 9.90 -2.53
N TYR A 25 2.03 8.64 -2.27
CA TYR A 25 3.13 8.24 -1.38
C TYR A 25 4.51 8.68 -1.92
N ASP A 26 4.75 8.54 -3.23
CA ASP A 26 5.96 9.02 -3.91
C ASP A 26 6.08 10.56 -3.81
N LEU A 27 4.96 11.28 -3.88
CA LEU A 27 4.90 12.74 -3.74
C LEU A 27 5.05 13.25 -2.28
N TYR A 28 4.70 12.46 -1.25
CA TYR A 28 4.79 12.86 0.17
C TYR A 28 6.15 13.47 0.58
N PRO A 29 7.33 12.91 0.23
CA PRO A 29 8.63 13.52 0.51
C PRO A 29 9.00 14.72 -0.39
N LEU A 30 8.28 14.94 -1.50
CA LEU A 30 8.61 15.98 -2.49
C LEU A 30 7.86 17.29 -2.24
N ARG A 31 6.80 17.29 -1.42
CA ARG A 31 5.84 18.38 -1.16
C ARG A 31 6.44 19.76 -0.91
N THR A 32 7.59 19.88 -0.26
CA THR A 32 8.25 21.17 0.00
C THR A 32 9.06 21.68 -1.20
N ASN A 33 9.48 20.79 -2.10
CA ASN A 33 10.33 21.10 -3.24
C ASN A 33 9.54 21.04 -4.55
N LYS A 34 9.11 22.22 -5.02
CA LYS A 34 8.40 22.38 -6.29
C LYS A 34 9.11 21.72 -7.47
N ARG A 35 10.42 21.93 -7.63
CA ARG A 35 11.18 21.38 -8.77
C ARG A 35 11.20 19.86 -8.77
N LYS A 36 11.39 19.22 -7.60
CA LYS A 36 11.32 17.75 -7.50
C LYS A 36 9.91 17.22 -7.72
N THR A 37 8.89 17.98 -7.30
CA THR A 37 7.47 17.65 -7.56
C THR A 37 7.18 17.69 -9.07
N GLU A 38 7.70 18.70 -9.77
CA GLU A 38 7.61 18.90 -11.22
C GLU A 38 8.32 17.76 -11.98
N GLU A 39 9.58 17.48 -11.62
CA GLU A 39 10.39 16.36 -12.11
C GLU A 39 9.70 14.99 -11.93
N TYR A 40 9.07 14.73 -10.78
CA TYR A 40 8.28 13.51 -10.57
C TYR A 40 7.02 13.49 -11.46
N CYS A 41 6.29 14.61 -11.56
CA CYS A 41 5.08 14.67 -12.38
C CYS A 41 5.40 14.38 -13.85
N ASP A 42 6.44 15.03 -14.39
CA ASP A 42 6.87 14.89 -15.78
C ASP A 42 7.32 13.46 -16.12
N ASN A 43 8.08 12.82 -15.23
CA ASN A 43 8.62 11.48 -15.46
C ASN A 43 7.59 10.35 -15.28
N HIS A 44 6.61 10.50 -14.39
CA HIS A 44 5.71 9.40 -13.99
C HIS A 44 4.23 9.60 -14.34
N LEU A 45 3.75 10.83 -14.49
CA LEU A 45 2.30 11.13 -14.57
C LEU A 45 1.81 11.57 -15.96
N PHE A 46 2.69 11.80 -16.93
CA PHE A 46 2.38 12.44 -18.22
C PHE A 46 2.69 11.60 -19.48
N ALA A 47 2.71 10.28 -19.38
CA ALA A 47 2.87 9.37 -20.53
C ALA A 47 1.88 9.67 -21.67
N ASP A 48 0.64 10.01 -21.35
CA ASP A 48 -0.38 10.44 -22.32
C ASP A 48 0.06 11.64 -23.17
N ALA A 49 0.83 12.58 -22.60
CA ALA A 49 1.36 13.75 -23.30
C ALA A 49 2.63 13.40 -24.08
N ARG A 50 3.53 12.60 -23.49
CA ARG A 50 4.74 12.07 -24.14
C ARG A 50 4.38 11.29 -25.41
N CYS A 51 3.38 10.40 -25.33
CA CYS A 51 2.85 9.63 -26.45
C CYS A 51 2.23 10.52 -27.54
N ARG A 52 1.41 11.51 -27.16
CA ARG A 52 0.85 12.49 -28.11
C ARG A 52 1.93 13.27 -28.88
N GLU A 53 3.01 13.68 -28.22
CA GLU A 53 4.08 14.44 -28.89
C GLU A 53 4.85 13.58 -29.90
N ILE A 54 5.12 12.31 -29.58
CA ILE A 54 5.75 11.37 -30.51
C ILE A 54 4.87 11.15 -31.76
N PHE A 55 3.54 11.05 -31.60
CA PHE A 55 2.62 11.01 -32.76
C PHE A 55 2.68 12.28 -33.61
N LYS A 56 2.74 13.48 -33.01
CA LYS A 56 2.90 14.75 -33.76
C LYS A 56 4.19 14.77 -34.56
N ILE A 57 5.32 14.44 -33.93
CA ILE A 57 6.66 14.51 -34.54
C ILE A 57 6.76 13.58 -35.76
N ASN A 58 6.24 12.36 -35.64
CA ASN A 58 6.37 11.35 -36.70
C ASN A 58 5.33 11.48 -37.83
N ASN A 59 4.32 12.36 -37.71
CA ASN A 59 3.16 12.44 -38.62
C ASN A 59 2.43 11.09 -38.82
N CYS A 60 2.50 10.20 -37.83
CA CYS A 60 1.96 8.85 -37.88
C CYS A 60 0.47 8.80 -37.48
N ASN A 61 -0.25 7.83 -38.03
CA ASN A 61 -1.50 7.37 -37.44
C ASN A 61 -1.23 6.64 -36.12
N HIS A 62 -2.25 6.53 -35.27
CA HIS A 62 -2.14 5.87 -33.95
C HIS A 62 -1.67 4.41 -33.99
N GLU A 63 -1.80 3.75 -35.15
CA GLU A 63 -1.53 2.33 -35.36
C GLU A 63 -0.06 2.04 -35.77
N SER A 64 0.82 3.05 -35.92
CA SER A 64 2.18 2.87 -36.48
C SER A 64 3.34 3.45 -35.65
N VAL A 65 3.20 3.52 -34.33
CA VAL A 65 4.28 3.97 -33.42
C VAL A 65 4.39 3.00 -32.24
N ASN A 66 5.53 2.35 -32.10
CA ASN A 66 5.87 1.60 -30.89
C ASN A 66 6.18 2.59 -29.77
N PHE A 67 5.14 2.96 -29.01
CA PHE A 67 5.29 3.67 -27.74
C PHE A 67 5.45 2.67 -26.60
N HIS A 68 6.36 2.97 -25.68
CA HIS A 68 6.52 2.27 -24.41
C HIS A 68 6.65 3.29 -23.28
N GLU A 69 5.98 3.00 -22.17
CA GLU A 69 6.17 3.57 -20.84
C GLU A 69 7.64 3.45 -20.39
N ASN A 70 8.10 4.40 -19.59
CA ASN A 70 9.34 4.27 -18.82
C ASN A 70 9.07 3.45 -17.55
N ASP A 71 10.13 2.98 -16.89
CA ASP A 71 10.03 2.36 -15.57
C ASP A 71 9.28 3.28 -14.57
N ASP A 72 8.36 2.70 -13.79
CA ASP A 72 7.50 3.40 -12.82
C ASP A 72 6.57 4.50 -13.39
N GLU A 73 6.41 4.61 -14.72
CA GLU A 73 5.48 5.56 -15.36
C GLU A 73 4.05 4.99 -15.48
N ILE A 74 3.03 5.86 -15.40
CA ILE A 74 1.63 5.45 -15.55
C ILE A 74 1.24 5.38 -17.03
N ASP A 75 0.87 4.17 -17.48
CA ASP A 75 0.22 3.82 -18.76
C ASP A 75 -0.49 5.01 -19.44
N HIS A 76 -0.09 5.30 -20.69
CA HIS A 76 -0.51 6.45 -21.47
C HIS A 76 -2.01 6.50 -21.83
N LEU A 77 -2.71 5.36 -21.76
CA LEU A 77 -4.16 5.25 -21.99
C LEU A 77 -4.95 5.70 -20.75
N ILE A 78 -4.38 5.58 -19.56
CA ILE A 78 -5.05 5.88 -18.28
C ILE A 78 -4.48 7.09 -17.51
N SER A 79 -3.25 7.54 -17.79
CA SER A 79 -2.56 8.55 -16.95
C SER A 79 -3.37 9.85 -16.75
N TYR A 80 -4.14 10.31 -17.73
CA TYR A 80 -5.04 11.46 -17.53
C TYR A 80 -6.11 11.21 -16.45
N ARG A 81 -6.69 10.00 -16.39
CA ARG A 81 -7.67 9.63 -15.34
C ARG A 81 -6.98 9.55 -13.99
N VAL A 82 -5.84 8.87 -13.90
CA VAL A 82 -5.09 8.73 -12.65
C VAL A 82 -4.64 10.11 -12.13
N ARG A 83 -4.19 11.02 -13.01
CA ARG A 83 -3.94 12.43 -12.64
C ARG A 83 -5.15 13.11 -12.00
N LYS A 84 -6.37 12.90 -12.52
CA LYS A 84 -7.58 13.49 -11.94
C LYS A 84 -8.04 12.80 -10.66
N GLU A 85 -7.78 11.51 -10.48
CA GLU A 85 -7.97 10.86 -9.17
C GLU A 85 -6.96 11.33 -8.12
N ILE A 86 -5.67 11.46 -8.47
CA ILE A 86 -4.65 12.09 -7.63
C ILE A 86 -5.10 13.51 -7.25
N GLN A 87 -5.57 14.31 -8.22
CA GLN A 87 -6.07 15.67 -7.96
C GLN A 87 -7.24 15.69 -6.97
N ASN A 88 -8.19 14.75 -7.08
CA ASN A 88 -9.33 14.62 -6.18
C ASN A 88 -8.92 14.21 -4.76
N ALA A 89 -7.92 13.33 -4.62
CA ALA A 89 -7.39 12.92 -3.32
C ALA A 89 -6.61 14.05 -2.63
N ILE A 90 -5.85 14.87 -3.37
CA ILE A 90 -5.05 15.98 -2.82
C ILE A 90 -5.76 17.34 -2.83
N CYS A 91 -7.03 17.45 -3.26
CA CYS A 91 -7.67 18.76 -3.43
C CYS A 91 -7.80 19.54 -2.12
N ASP A 92 -8.14 18.87 -1.02
CA ASP A 92 -8.37 19.48 0.29
C ASP A 92 -7.07 19.60 1.12
N ASP A 93 -6.03 18.87 0.72
CA ASP A 93 -4.73 18.84 1.41
C ASP A 93 -3.88 20.05 0.99
N LYS A 94 -3.51 20.90 1.95
CA LYS A 94 -2.67 22.08 1.72
C LYS A 94 -1.21 21.72 1.44
N THR A 95 -0.74 20.55 1.86
CA THR A 95 0.67 20.17 1.71
C THR A 95 1.04 19.84 0.26
N PHE A 96 0.04 19.61 -0.61
CA PHE A 96 0.21 19.24 -2.02
C PHE A 96 -0.05 20.39 -3.01
N ILE A 97 0.19 21.66 -2.62
CA ILE A 97 -0.07 22.83 -3.50
C ILE A 97 0.64 22.71 -4.87
N TYR A 98 1.92 22.32 -4.89
CA TYR A 98 2.69 22.21 -6.14
C TYR A 98 2.11 21.12 -7.07
N ALA A 99 1.96 19.88 -6.58
CA ALA A 99 1.43 18.76 -7.37
C ALA A 99 0.02 19.06 -7.91
N TYR A 100 -0.86 19.60 -7.06
CA TYR A 100 -2.20 20.01 -7.46
C TYR A 100 -2.16 21.08 -8.57
N ASN A 101 -1.29 22.08 -8.46
CA ASN A 101 -1.17 23.15 -9.46
C ASN A 101 -0.57 22.66 -10.79
N ILE A 102 0.36 21.71 -10.77
CA ILE A 102 0.94 21.10 -11.99
C ILE A 102 -0.14 20.30 -12.72
N ILE A 103 -0.87 19.43 -12.01
CA ILE A 103 -1.94 18.59 -12.54
C ILE A 103 -3.17 19.41 -13.01
N GLU A 104 -3.48 20.53 -12.34
CA GLU A 104 -4.57 21.41 -12.77
C GLU A 104 -4.23 22.18 -14.05
N ARG A 105 -2.98 22.66 -14.18
CA ARG A 105 -2.48 23.29 -15.41
C ARG A 105 -2.35 22.31 -16.57
N ASP A 106 -2.29 21.00 -16.30
CA ASP A 106 -1.86 19.97 -17.24
C ASP A 106 -0.43 20.26 -17.76
N HIS A 107 0.40 20.91 -16.92
CA HIS A 107 1.73 21.42 -17.30
C HIS A 107 2.75 20.29 -17.33
N ASN A 108 3.40 20.12 -18.47
CA ASN A 108 4.37 19.07 -18.78
C ASN A 108 5.22 19.52 -19.99
N PRO A 109 6.41 18.95 -20.23
CA PRO A 109 7.31 19.37 -21.32
C PRO A 109 6.83 18.97 -22.73
N TYR A 110 5.76 18.18 -22.86
CA TYR A 110 5.29 17.59 -24.12
C TYR A 110 4.02 18.28 -24.70
N ASP A 111 3.37 19.19 -23.98
CA ASP A 111 2.15 19.88 -24.47
C ASP A 111 2.15 21.38 -24.11
N TYR A 112 2.81 22.19 -24.94
CA TYR A 112 2.86 23.65 -24.81
C TYR A 112 1.49 24.36 -25.01
N HIS A 113 0.45 23.64 -25.43
CA HIS A 113 -0.87 24.22 -25.68
C HIS A 113 -1.70 24.36 -24.39
N TYR A 114 -1.52 25.50 -23.71
CA TYR A 114 -2.37 25.94 -22.60
C TYR A 114 -3.87 25.86 -22.96
N LYS A 115 -4.55 24.81 -22.46
CA LYS A 115 -5.99 24.60 -22.62
C LYS A 115 -6.73 25.73 -21.89
N SER A 116 -7.41 26.61 -22.63
CA SER A 116 -8.09 27.79 -22.11
C SER A 116 -9.37 27.45 -21.31
N LYS A 117 -9.16 26.86 -20.13
CA LYS A 117 -10.16 26.61 -19.09
C LYS A 117 -9.96 27.60 -17.93
N ARG A 118 -11.01 27.76 -17.11
CA ARG A 118 -10.89 28.42 -15.80
C ARG A 118 -10.17 27.47 -14.83
N LEU A 119 -8.84 27.56 -14.79
CA LEU A 119 -8.00 26.79 -13.87
C LEU A 119 -8.30 27.19 -12.41
N GLN A 120 -8.54 26.21 -11.53
CA GLN A 120 -8.79 26.45 -10.11
C GLN A 120 -7.50 26.29 -9.28
N LEU A 121 -6.47 27.05 -9.61
CA LEU A 121 -5.17 26.94 -8.96
C LEU A 121 -5.22 27.32 -7.47
N LYS A 122 -4.53 26.52 -6.64
CA LYS A 122 -4.22 26.89 -5.24
C LYS A 122 -3.22 28.06 -5.25
N PRO A 123 -3.33 29.02 -4.30
CA PRO A 123 -2.37 30.12 -4.22
C PRO A 123 -0.96 29.60 -3.96
N GLU A 124 0.02 30.12 -4.70
CA GLU A 124 1.44 29.80 -4.58
C GLU A 124 2.20 31.09 -4.28
N THR A 125 3.06 31.07 -3.27
CA THR A 125 3.79 32.25 -2.78
C THR A 125 5.28 31.93 -2.59
N LEU A 126 6.10 32.96 -2.38
CA LEU A 126 7.52 32.78 -2.00
C LEU A 126 7.68 32.12 -0.62
N THR A 127 6.61 32.00 0.17
CA THR A 127 6.61 31.38 1.51
C THR A 127 6.00 29.97 1.53
N SER A 128 5.46 29.46 0.41
CA SER A 128 4.71 28.20 0.39
C SER A 128 5.48 26.97 0.89
N SER A 129 6.80 26.84 0.67
CA SER A 129 7.58 25.73 1.26
C SER A 129 7.46 25.71 2.78
N ARG A 130 7.66 26.87 3.42
CA ARG A 130 7.61 27.03 4.88
C ARG A 130 6.19 26.89 5.45
N GLU A 131 5.18 27.27 4.66
CA GLU A 131 3.78 27.03 4.98
C GLU A 131 3.47 25.53 4.94
N ILE A 132 3.95 24.80 3.93
CA ILE A 132 3.84 23.35 3.79
C ILE A 132 4.60 22.63 4.93
N GLU A 133 5.83 23.02 5.24
CA GLU A 133 6.61 22.49 6.39
C GLU A 133 5.85 22.64 7.72
N LYS A 134 5.22 23.80 7.95
CA LYS A 134 4.41 24.05 9.15
C LYS A 134 3.18 23.15 9.18
N GLU A 135 2.46 23.01 8.07
CA GLU A 135 1.29 22.12 7.96
C GLU A 135 1.70 20.65 8.18
N ILE A 136 2.79 20.18 7.59
CA ILE A 136 3.38 18.84 7.80
C ILE A 136 3.63 18.57 9.29
N SER A 137 4.18 19.53 10.04
CA SER A 137 4.40 19.39 11.49
C SER A 137 3.11 19.49 12.32
N GLN A 138 2.11 20.27 11.89
CA GLN A 138 0.75 20.24 12.49
C GLN A 138 0.07 18.89 12.28
N TYR A 139 0.25 18.27 11.11
CA TYR A 139 -0.15 16.89 10.85
C TYR A 139 0.76 15.85 11.51
N LYS A 140 1.82 16.21 12.25
CA LYS A 140 2.77 15.27 12.87
C LYS A 140 3.38 14.26 11.88
N GLU A 141 3.74 14.77 10.71
CA GLU A 141 4.36 14.02 9.60
C GLU A 141 5.84 14.37 9.39
N ASP A 142 6.38 15.23 10.23
CA ASP A 142 7.74 15.77 10.17
C ASP A 142 8.76 14.77 10.73
N TYR A 143 8.70 13.52 10.25
CA TYR A 143 9.53 12.37 10.61
C TYR A 143 9.96 11.59 9.35
N PRO A 144 11.04 10.78 9.39
CA PRO A 144 11.99 10.69 10.49
C PRO A 144 12.82 11.97 10.64
N LYS A 145 13.16 12.32 11.89
CA LYS A 145 14.15 13.36 12.20
C LYS A 145 15.52 12.72 12.48
N ASN A 146 16.58 13.49 12.24
CA ASN A 146 17.97 13.04 12.40
C ASN A 146 18.60 13.49 13.73
N ASN A 147 17.90 14.29 14.54
CA ASN A 147 18.39 14.78 15.83
C ASN A 147 17.23 14.84 16.83
N LEU A 148 17.47 14.39 18.07
CA LEU A 148 16.51 14.43 19.16
C LEU A 148 16.04 15.86 19.47
N SER A 149 16.93 16.85 19.34
CA SER A 149 16.65 18.27 19.55
C SER A 149 15.48 18.77 18.70
N ASP A 150 15.36 18.27 17.46
CA ASP A 150 14.31 18.67 16.52
C ASP A 150 12.91 18.15 16.92
N PHE A 151 12.84 17.12 17.80
CA PHE A 151 11.61 16.73 18.48
C PHE A 151 11.38 17.54 19.76
N LEU A 152 12.43 17.83 20.53
CA LEU A 152 12.33 18.53 21.83
C LEU A 152 12.02 20.04 21.73
N ILE A 153 11.92 20.60 20.53
CA ILE A 153 11.37 21.96 20.29
C ILE A 153 9.85 22.01 20.55
N ASP A 154 9.14 20.89 20.46
CA ASP A 154 7.71 20.79 20.81
C ASP A 154 7.54 20.60 22.33
N GLU A 155 6.72 21.45 22.95
CA GLU A 155 6.52 21.48 24.41
C GLU A 155 5.96 20.15 24.97
N ALA A 156 5.10 19.46 24.24
CA ALA A 156 4.54 18.18 24.67
C ALA A 156 5.57 17.05 24.56
N ASN A 157 6.38 17.06 23.51
CA ASN A 157 7.52 16.14 23.35
C ASN A 157 8.54 16.34 24.47
N PHE A 158 8.95 17.60 24.71
CA PHE A 158 9.91 17.95 25.76
C PHE A 158 9.43 17.58 27.15
N LYS A 159 8.15 17.83 27.46
CA LYS A 159 7.54 17.43 28.72
C LYS A 159 7.57 15.91 28.92
N PHE A 160 7.17 15.14 27.91
CA PHE A 160 7.18 13.68 27.99
C PHE A 160 8.57 13.12 28.24
N TYR A 161 9.57 13.65 27.52
CA TYR A 161 10.99 13.33 27.69
C TYR A 161 11.45 13.65 29.12
N ASN A 162 11.26 14.89 29.58
CA ASN A 162 11.74 15.34 30.89
C ASN A 162 11.09 14.59 32.07
N GLU A 163 9.83 14.14 31.95
CA GLU A 163 9.16 13.29 32.94
C GLU A 163 9.71 11.85 33.03
N ARG A 164 10.42 11.37 32.00
CA ARG A 164 10.82 9.95 31.85
C ARG A 164 12.32 9.72 31.71
N PHE A 165 13.11 10.72 31.32
CA PHE A 165 14.55 10.64 31.06
C PHE A 165 15.32 9.93 32.19
N LEU A 166 15.12 10.39 33.44
CA LEU A 166 15.76 9.84 34.64
C LEU A 166 15.30 8.43 35.04
N ASN A 167 14.22 7.91 34.44
CA ASN A 167 13.61 6.62 34.78
C ASN A 167 13.91 5.53 33.74
N LEU A 168 14.07 5.91 32.46
CA LEU A 168 14.24 4.97 31.35
C LEU A 168 15.70 4.80 30.92
N MET A 169 16.59 5.75 31.23
CA MET A 169 18.05 5.66 30.99
C MET A 169 18.47 5.40 29.53
N PHE A 170 17.59 5.62 28.55
CA PHE A 170 17.96 5.67 27.13
C PHE A 170 18.86 6.87 26.84
N ASP A 171 19.78 6.68 25.90
CA ASP A 171 20.61 7.73 25.31
C ASP A 171 19.84 8.51 24.21
N ASP A 172 20.52 9.48 23.60
CA ASP A 172 19.93 10.34 22.56
C ASP A 172 19.46 9.54 21.33
N GLU A 173 20.12 8.43 21.00
CA GLU A 173 19.75 7.55 19.88
C GLU A 173 18.49 6.72 20.21
N GLY A 174 18.43 6.12 21.41
CA GLY A 174 17.23 5.41 21.89
C GLY A 174 16.01 6.34 21.99
N TRP A 175 16.20 7.57 22.50
CA TRP A 175 15.14 8.58 22.51
C TRP A 175 14.72 9.01 21.10
N LEU A 176 15.67 9.24 20.19
CA LEU A 176 15.39 9.59 18.80
C LEU A 176 14.59 8.46 18.09
N PHE A 177 14.93 7.20 18.35
CA PHE A 177 14.19 6.04 17.87
C PHE A 177 12.74 6.02 18.41
N ILE A 178 12.56 6.23 19.71
CA ILE A 178 11.23 6.27 20.36
C ILE A 178 10.34 7.35 19.72
N PHE A 179 10.85 8.57 19.55
CA PHE A 179 10.10 9.66 18.93
C PHE A 179 9.77 9.35 17.45
N ASN A 180 10.76 8.91 16.66
CA ASN A 180 10.55 8.55 15.25
C ASN A 180 9.52 7.43 15.09
N LYS A 181 9.60 6.34 15.87
CA LYS A 181 8.67 5.22 15.78
C LYS A 181 7.26 5.56 16.26
N ALA A 182 7.11 6.37 17.31
CA ALA A 182 5.79 6.82 17.73
C ALA A 182 5.11 7.72 16.67
N TYR A 183 5.85 8.62 16.02
CA TYR A 183 5.33 9.42 14.90
C TYR A 183 4.98 8.55 13.67
N GLU A 184 5.80 7.55 13.34
CA GLU A 184 5.54 6.57 12.27
C GLU A 184 4.26 5.75 12.51
N ILE A 185 4.12 5.20 13.74
CA ILE A 185 2.92 4.46 14.16
C ILE A 185 1.69 5.37 14.15
N PHE A 186 1.83 6.60 14.66
CA PHE A 186 0.76 7.59 14.66
C PHE A 186 0.30 7.91 13.24
N ASP A 187 1.22 8.10 12.30
CA ASP A 187 0.87 8.37 10.90
C ASP A 187 0.04 7.25 10.27
N ARG A 188 0.48 6.00 10.49
CA ARG A 188 -0.18 4.81 9.97
C ARG A 188 -1.56 4.59 10.59
N ILE A 189 -1.66 4.68 11.92
CA ILE A 189 -2.92 4.42 12.62
C ILE A 189 -4.03 5.40 12.22
N ARG A 190 -3.70 6.66 11.90
CA ARG A 190 -4.68 7.64 11.41
C ARG A 190 -5.39 7.20 10.13
N THR A 191 -4.70 6.58 9.18
CA THR A 191 -5.33 6.13 7.93
C THR A 191 -6.29 4.97 8.13
N PHE A 192 -6.19 4.26 9.27
CA PHE A 192 -7.16 3.25 9.71
C PHE A 192 -8.17 3.78 10.75
N ALA A 193 -8.04 5.02 11.22
CA ALA A 193 -8.84 5.56 12.34
C ALA A 193 -10.35 5.70 12.03
N ALA A 194 -10.79 5.51 10.78
CA ALA A 194 -12.19 5.29 10.45
C ALA A 194 -12.79 4.07 11.17
N ASN A 195 -11.98 3.04 11.47
CA ASN A 195 -12.35 1.88 12.27
C ASN A 195 -11.40 1.65 13.48
N PRO A 196 -11.63 2.34 14.61
CA PRO A 196 -10.78 2.25 15.81
C PRO A 196 -10.60 0.84 16.40
N SER A 197 -11.57 -0.07 16.20
CA SER A 197 -11.51 -1.44 16.74
C SER A 197 -10.62 -2.38 15.93
N GLN A 198 -10.12 -1.96 14.77
CA GLN A 198 -9.06 -2.64 14.03
C GLN A 198 -7.75 -1.87 14.16
N ALA A 199 -7.77 -0.54 13.98
CA ALA A 199 -6.59 0.32 13.96
C ALA A 199 -5.70 0.21 15.22
N HIS A 200 -6.26 -0.12 16.39
CA HIS A 200 -5.46 -0.27 17.61
C HIS A 200 -4.46 -1.45 17.56
N HIS A 201 -4.68 -2.49 16.74
CA HIS A 201 -3.75 -3.62 16.68
C HIS A 201 -2.38 -3.22 16.10
N ILE A 202 -2.33 -2.23 15.21
CA ILE A 202 -1.08 -1.66 14.67
C ILE A 202 -0.20 -1.08 15.80
N ALA A 203 -0.80 -0.53 16.86
CA ALA A 203 -0.07 -0.13 18.06
C ALA A 203 0.31 -1.33 18.93
N ASN A 204 -0.68 -2.13 19.33
CA ASN A 204 -0.49 -3.11 20.42
C ASN A 204 0.39 -4.30 20.05
N ASN A 205 0.68 -4.48 18.76
CA ASN A 205 1.43 -5.62 18.23
C ASN A 205 2.75 -5.16 17.57
N ILE A 206 3.30 -4.03 18.02
CA ILE A 206 4.71 -3.67 17.77
C ILE A 206 5.64 -4.70 18.43
N TYR A 207 6.85 -4.84 17.89
CA TYR A 207 7.92 -5.64 18.46
C TYR A 207 9.28 -5.10 18.01
N PHE A 208 10.17 -4.86 18.97
CA PHE A 208 11.54 -4.41 18.78
C PHE A 208 12.54 -5.18 19.67
N GLY A 209 12.06 -6.05 20.57
CA GLY A 209 12.89 -6.88 21.45
C GLY A 209 13.24 -6.22 22.79
N ASP A 210 13.11 -4.89 22.90
CA ASP A 210 13.16 -4.16 24.16
C ASP A 210 11.74 -3.71 24.57
N LYS A 211 11.20 -4.38 25.60
CA LYS A 211 9.89 -4.08 26.15
C LYS A 211 9.80 -2.66 26.77
N LEU A 212 10.87 -2.15 27.39
CA LEU A 212 10.84 -0.79 27.96
C LEU A 212 10.74 0.27 26.86
N MET A 213 11.41 0.02 25.73
CA MET A 213 11.32 0.87 24.54
C MET A 213 9.93 0.76 23.87
N GLU A 214 9.39 -0.45 23.74
CA GLU A 214 8.02 -0.70 23.25
C GLU A 214 6.97 0.01 24.12
N ASP A 215 7.03 -0.14 25.46
CA ASP A 215 6.12 0.51 26.40
C ASP A 215 6.27 2.05 26.36
N ALA A 216 7.48 2.59 26.17
CA ALA A 216 7.73 4.03 26.02
C ALA A 216 7.16 4.60 24.70
N ILE A 217 7.32 3.88 23.59
CA ILE A 217 6.72 4.22 22.28
C ILE A 217 5.19 4.26 22.41
N LEU A 218 4.59 3.28 23.10
CA LEU A 218 3.13 3.21 23.30
C LEU A 218 2.59 4.30 24.22
N ASP A 219 3.30 4.63 25.29
CA ASP A 219 2.98 5.74 26.18
C ASP A 219 3.00 7.09 25.43
N PHE A 220 4.00 7.32 24.59
CA PHE A 220 4.11 8.54 23.81
C PHE A 220 3.10 8.61 22.64
N LEU A 221 2.85 7.48 21.97
CA LEU A 221 1.79 7.35 20.98
C LEU A 221 0.41 7.70 21.56
N LEU A 222 0.10 7.27 22.78
CA LEU A 222 -1.13 7.66 23.47
C LEU A 222 -1.19 9.18 23.73
N LEU A 223 -0.07 9.81 24.09
CA LEU A 223 0.02 11.26 24.25
C LEU A 223 -0.23 12.00 22.92
N LEU A 224 0.28 11.48 21.79
CA LEU A 224 -0.04 12.01 20.46
C LEU A 224 -1.53 11.88 20.15
N ILE A 225 -2.13 10.70 20.37
CA ILE A 225 -3.54 10.43 20.05
C ILE A 225 -4.51 11.26 20.91
N ASP A 226 -4.25 11.43 22.20
CA ASP A 226 -5.13 12.20 23.10
C ASP A 226 -5.13 13.71 22.79
N ASN A 227 -3.96 14.27 22.42
CA ASN A 227 -3.78 15.70 22.18
C ASN A 227 -4.07 16.12 20.73
N TYR A 228 -4.02 15.19 19.77
CA TYR A 228 -4.20 15.51 18.36
C TYR A 228 -5.64 15.93 18.03
N SER A 229 -5.77 17.15 17.50
CA SER A 229 -7.05 17.78 17.15
C SER A 229 -7.00 18.53 15.81
N TYR A 230 -5.89 18.45 15.08
CA TYR A 230 -5.67 19.20 13.85
C TYR A 230 -6.42 18.60 12.64
N ASP A 231 -7.14 19.45 11.90
CA ASP A 231 -7.97 19.08 10.72
C ASP A 231 -8.98 17.93 10.96
N LEU A 232 -9.36 17.69 12.23
CA LEU A 232 -10.30 16.64 12.60
C LEU A 232 -11.75 17.14 12.68
N THR A 233 -12.66 16.38 12.06
CA THR A 233 -14.10 16.51 12.31
C THR A 233 -14.49 16.06 13.72
N PRO A 234 -15.64 16.51 14.27
CA PRO A 234 -16.15 16.04 15.57
C PRO A 234 -16.42 14.53 15.64
N GLU A 235 -16.55 13.84 14.51
CA GLU A 235 -16.62 12.37 14.46
C GLU A 235 -15.22 11.75 14.59
N GLN A 236 -14.23 12.25 13.83
CA GLN A 236 -12.85 11.78 13.96
C GLN A 236 -12.32 11.96 15.40
N VAL A 237 -12.57 13.11 16.05
CA VAL A 237 -12.18 13.30 17.47
C VAL A 237 -12.78 12.24 18.40
N LYS A 238 -14.00 11.77 18.15
CA LYS A 238 -14.59 10.63 18.89
C LYS A 238 -13.91 9.30 18.55
N LYS A 239 -13.57 9.07 17.28
CA LYS A 239 -12.85 7.87 16.83
C LYS A 239 -11.43 7.78 17.41
N PHE A 240 -10.68 8.88 17.49
CA PHE A 240 -9.36 8.93 18.15
C PHE A 240 -9.47 8.61 19.66
N ARG A 241 -10.51 9.11 20.35
CA ARG A 241 -10.76 8.75 21.77
C ARG A 241 -11.11 7.27 21.95
N LEU A 242 -11.88 6.69 21.04
CA LEU A 242 -12.18 5.24 21.04
C LEU A 242 -10.92 4.40 20.75
N LEU A 243 -10.09 4.83 19.81
CA LEU A 243 -8.79 4.23 19.50
C LEU A 243 -7.88 4.23 20.74
N ALA A 244 -7.73 5.37 21.41
CA ALA A 244 -6.92 5.49 22.63
C ALA A 244 -7.46 4.60 23.77
N PHE A 245 -8.79 4.46 23.89
CA PHE A 245 -9.42 3.52 24.81
C PHE A 245 -9.11 2.05 24.45
N PHE A 246 -9.20 1.66 23.18
CA PHE A 246 -8.87 0.30 22.75
C PHE A 246 -7.38 -0.03 22.95
N ILE A 247 -6.46 0.90 22.69
CA ILE A 247 -5.03 0.73 22.97
C ILE A 247 -4.81 0.50 24.47
N ARG A 248 -5.34 1.36 25.34
CA ARG A 248 -5.24 1.20 26.80
C ARG A 248 -5.82 -0.14 27.27
N LYS A 249 -7.01 -0.51 26.79
CA LYS A 249 -7.68 -1.77 27.16
C LYS A 249 -6.88 -3.00 26.74
N HIS A 250 -6.17 -2.96 25.62
CA HIS A 250 -5.38 -4.10 25.13
C HIS A 250 -4.01 -4.25 25.82
N ARG A 251 -3.54 -3.22 26.55
CA ARG A 251 -2.40 -3.30 27.48
C ARG A 251 -2.78 -3.79 28.90
N ASP A 252 -4.07 -3.96 29.21
CA ASP A 252 -4.51 -4.46 30.53
C ASP A 252 -3.98 -5.89 30.76
N PRO A 253 -3.16 -6.14 31.82
CA PRO A 253 -2.60 -7.46 32.10
C PRO A 253 -3.64 -8.57 32.29
N GLN A 254 -4.86 -8.25 32.73
CA GLN A 254 -5.95 -9.24 32.82
C GLN A 254 -6.36 -9.75 31.43
N THR A 255 -6.28 -8.87 30.41
CA THR A 255 -6.58 -9.24 29.03
C THR A 255 -5.43 -9.98 28.37
N LEU A 256 -4.17 -9.73 28.73
CA LEU A 256 -2.96 -10.27 28.10
C LEU A 256 -2.68 -11.77 28.42
N THR A 257 -3.73 -12.53 28.73
CA THR A 257 -3.69 -13.97 29.00
C THR A 257 -4.43 -14.78 27.93
N ILE A 258 -4.11 -16.07 27.82
CA ILE A 258 -4.88 -17.01 26.98
C ILE A 258 -6.31 -17.08 27.53
N GLU A 259 -7.31 -16.90 26.67
CA GLU A 259 -8.70 -16.92 27.10
C GLU A 259 -9.08 -18.28 27.73
N LYS A 260 -9.81 -18.23 28.85
CA LYS A 260 -10.16 -19.41 29.64
C LYS A 260 -10.92 -20.49 28.83
N ASN A 261 -11.69 -20.08 27.83
CA ASN A 261 -12.39 -20.97 26.89
C ASN A 261 -11.46 -21.95 26.15
N TYR A 262 -10.20 -21.57 25.89
CA TYR A 262 -9.18 -22.46 25.34
C TYR A 262 -8.51 -23.29 26.44
N LEU A 263 -8.17 -22.68 27.58
CA LEU A 263 -7.52 -23.36 28.71
C LEU A 263 -8.38 -24.51 29.26
N ASP A 264 -9.68 -24.28 29.45
CA ASP A 264 -10.67 -25.28 29.88
C ASP A 264 -10.80 -26.48 28.91
N ARG A 265 -10.18 -26.40 27.72
CA ARG A 265 -10.23 -27.42 26.65
C ARG A 265 -8.86 -27.74 26.04
N ILE A 266 -7.77 -27.37 26.70
CA ILE A 266 -6.43 -27.32 26.08
C ILE A 266 -5.97 -28.66 25.49
N HIS A 267 -6.24 -29.77 26.18
CA HIS A 267 -5.90 -31.13 25.72
C HIS A 267 -6.87 -31.73 24.67
N SER A 268 -8.01 -31.09 24.39
CA SER A 268 -9.00 -31.54 23.39
C SER A 268 -9.15 -30.59 22.19
N LEU A 269 -8.34 -29.52 22.14
CA LEU A 269 -8.34 -28.56 21.05
C LEU A 269 -7.70 -29.12 19.78
N ASN A 270 -8.45 -29.07 18.68
CA ASN A 270 -7.89 -29.30 17.35
C ASN A 270 -7.13 -28.04 16.90
N LEU A 271 -5.81 -28.02 17.17
CA LEU A 271 -4.92 -26.88 16.92
C LEU A 271 -4.96 -26.38 15.46
N ALA A 272 -5.14 -27.28 14.48
CA ALA A 272 -5.27 -26.93 13.07
C ALA A 272 -6.61 -26.24 12.70
N LYS A 273 -7.59 -26.22 13.61
CA LYS A 273 -8.88 -25.52 13.45
C LYS A 273 -9.02 -24.28 14.35
N VAL A 274 -7.99 -23.91 15.11
CA VAL A 274 -7.98 -22.69 15.91
C VAL A 274 -7.85 -21.48 14.98
N ASP A 275 -8.67 -20.45 15.21
CA ASP A 275 -8.48 -19.14 14.59
C ASP A 275 -7.31 -18.44 15.28
N TRP A 276 -6.09 -18.76 14.85
CA TRP A 276 -4.85 -18.25 15.45
C TRP A 276 -4.74 -16.73 15.41
N MET A 277 -5.40 -16.07 14.44
CA MET A 277 -5.47 -14.61 14.41
C MET A 277 -6.30 -14.08 15.57
N LYS A 278 -7.46 -14.69 15.90
CA LYS A 278 -8.22 -14.31 17.10
C LYS A 278 -7.55 -14.76 18.40
N ALA A 279 -7.04 -15.99 18.46
CA ALA A 279 -6.44 -16.58 19.66
C ALA A 279 -5.15 -15.86 20.12
N THR A 280 -4.45 -15.19 19.21
CA THR A 280 -3.28 -14.31 19.49
C THR A 280 -3.61 -12.82 19.44
N ARG A 281 -4.89 -12.45 19.23
CA ARG A 281 -5.37 -11.07 18.99
C ARG A 281 -4.52 -10.28 17.98
N TYR A 282 -4.57 -10.77 16.74
CA TYR A 282 -3.89 -10.25 15.55
C TYR A 282 -2.36 -10.30 15.69
N PHE A 283 -1.84 -11.41 16.24
CA PHE A 283 -0.41 -11.69 16.42
C PHE A 283 0.28 -10.79 17.47
N ASN A 284 -0.39 -10.56 18.61
CA ASN A 284 0.24 -9.94 19.77
C ASN A 284 1.35 -10.85 20.32
N VAL A 285 2.60 -10.37 20.31
CA VAL A 285 3.79 -11.15 20.68
C VAL A 285 3.68 -11.76 22.09
N HIS A 286 3.17 -11.03 23.08
CA HIS A 286 3.02 -11.57 24.43
C HIS A 286 2.04 -12.75 24.48
N LEU A 287 0.92 -12.67 23.75
CA LEU A 287 -0.01 -13.80 23.62
C LEU A 287 0.60 -14.97 22.84
N ILE A 288 1.40 -14.71 21.79
CA ILE A 288 2.14 -15.77 21.07
C ILE A 288 3.09 -16.49 22.01
N SER A 289 3.93 -15.76 22.75
CA SER A 289 4.87 -16.33 23.72
C SER A 289 4.16 -17.12 24.83
N ASN A 290 3.03 -16.61 25.33
CA ASN A 290 2.21 -17.32 26.33
C ASN A 290 1.61 -18.62 25.77
N TRP A 291 1.17 -18.63 24.51
CA TRP A 291 0.65 -19.84 23.83
C TRP A 291 1.75 -20.89 23.58
N VAL A 292 2.94 -20.45 23.15
CA VAL A 292 4.06 -21.33 22.79
C VAL A 292 4.78 -21.89 24.02
N THR A 293 4.87 -21.13 25.12
CA THR A 293 5.53 -21.58 26.36
C THR A 293 4.58 -22.15 27.42
N TYR A 294 3.29 -22.35 27.09
CA TYR A 294 2.30 -22.85 28.05
C TYR A 294 2.65 -24.27 28.55
N SER A 295 2.91 -24.39 29.86
CA SER A 295 3.41 -25.62 30.50
C SER A 295 2.39 -26.78 30.58
N GLY A 296 1.13 -26.56 30.21
CA GLY A 296 0.12 -27.61 30.09
C GLY A 296 0.05 -28.28 28.71
N LEU A 297 0.97 -27.97 27.80
CA LEU A 297 1.10 -28.61 26.48
C LEU A 297 2.37 -29.48 26.41
N SER A 298 2.36 -30.50 25.55
CA SER A 298 3.59 -31.23 25.22
C SER A 298 4.49 -30.41 24.29
N TYR A 299 5.78 -30.78 24.25
CA TYR A 299 6.76 -30.18 23.35
C TYR A 299 6.28 -30.15 21.87
N ASP A 300 5.79 -31.28 21.37
CA ASP A 300 5.28 -31.37 19.99
C ASP A 300 4.10 -30.43 19.74
N GLN A 301 3.24 -30.22 20.75
CA GLN A 301 2.12 -29.29 20.66
C GLN A 301 2.59 -27.83 20.68
N GLN A 302 3.56 -27.48 21.52
CA GLN A 302 4.15 -26.14 21.57
C GLN A 302 4.81 -25.78 20.23
N LEU A 303 5.60 -26.71 19.67
CA LEU A 303 6.23 -26.56 18.35
C LEU A 303 5.20 -26.54 17.21
N GLN A 304 4.12 -27.33 17.29
CA GLN A 304 3.02 -27.27 16.33
C GLN A 304 2.30 -25.92 16.36
N ILE A 305 2.03 -25.36 17.55
CA ILE A 305 1.40 -24.04 17.71
C ILE A 305 2.29 -22.95 17.13
N LEU A 306 3.59 -22.95 17.44
CA LEU A 306 4.55 -21.98 16.90
C LEU A 306 4.53 -21.96 15.35
N ASN A 307 4.56 -23.15 14.73
CA ASN A 307 4.51 -23.26 13.27
C ASN A 307 3.16 -22.83 12.68
N LEU A 308 2.03 -23.16 13.32
CA LEU A 308 0.70 -22.74 12.88
C LEU A 308 0.50 -21.23 12.98
N ILE A 309 0.96 -20.60 14.06
CA ILE A 309 0.93 -19.14 14.23
C ILE A 309 1.82 -18.48 13.18
N LYS A 310 3.08 -18.94 13.01
CA LYS A 310 4.05 -18.39 12.04
C LYS A 310 3.51 -18.44 10.61
N GLY A 311 3.01 -19.60 10.16
CA GLY A 311 2.41 -19.74 8.83
C GLY A 311 1.16 -18.88 8.63
N LYS A 312 0.32 -18.73 9.66
CA LYS A 312 -0.88 -17.88 9.61
C LYS A 312 -0.52 -16.38 9.60
N TYR A 313 0.48 -15.95 10.36
CA TYR A 313 1.00 -14.58 10.32
C TYR A 313 1.54 -14.23 8.92
N LEU A 314 2.41 -15.08 8.34
CA LEU A 314 2.98 -14.84 7.01
C LEU A 314 1.89 -14.70 5.94
N THR A 315 0.86 -15.55 6.01
CA THR A 315 -0.29 -15.51 5.09
C THR A 315 -1.09 -14.22 5.20
N GLU A 316 -1.31 -13.69 6.42
CA GLU A 316 -2.10 -12.46 6.60
C GLU A 316 -1.26 -11.18 6.41
N ASN A 317 0.06 -11.22 6.66
CA ASN A 317 0.99 -10.14 6.32
C ASN A 317 1.05 -9.94 4.80
N GLN A 318 1.24 -11.01 4.01
CA GLN A 318 1.18 -10.94 2.54
C GLN A 318 -0.13 -10.35 1.99
N ARG A 319 -1.25 -10.50 2.71
CA ARG A 319 -2.56 -9.95 2.32
C ARG A 319 -2.80 -8.52 2.78
N ASN A 320 -2.25 -8.14 3.93
CA ASN A 320 -2.48 -6.85 4.58
C ASN A 320 -1.16 -6.29 5.15
N PRO A 321 -0.13 -6.02 4.31
CA PRO A 321 1.18 -5.58 4.79
C PRO A 321 1.13 -4.21 5.47
N ASP A 322 0.13 -3.39 5.11
CA ASP A 322 -0.13 -2.11 5.77
C ASP A 322 -0.70 -2.22 7.20
N PHE A 323 -1.16 -3.41 7.61
CA PHE A 323 -1.71 -3.67 8.93
C PHE A 323 -0.77 -4.51 9.81
N PHE A 324 -0.04 -5.46 9.22
CA PHE A 324 0.93 -6.33 9.91
C PHE A 324 2.38 -5.90 9.66
N CYS A 325 2.65 -4.60 9.83
CA CYS A 325 3.88 -3.95 9.38
C CYS A 325 5.14 -4.19 10.23
N TYR A 326 5.05 -5.01 11.29
CA TYR A 326 6.20 -5.41 12.11
C TYR A 326 6.62 -6.83 11.74
N ASP A 327 7.89 -7.02 11.41
CA ASP A 327 8.43 -8.35 11.20
C ASP A 327 8.53 -9.09 12.54
N LEU A 328 7.89 -10.25 12.62
CA LEU A 328 7.93 -11.13 13.79
C LEU A 328 8.91 -12.30 13.60
N SER A 329 9.71 -12.31 12.54
CA SER A 329 10.69 -13.37 12.24
C SER A 329 11.68 -13.60 13.38
N ASP A 330 12.16 -12.53 14.03
CA ASP A 330 13.04 -12.64 15.20
C ASP A 330 12.30 -13.21 16.42
N CYS A 331 11.07 -12.76 16.68
CA CYS A 331 10.22 -13.32 17.74
C CYS A 331 9.99 -14.83 17.54
N PHE A 332 9.63 -15.25 16.32
CA PHE A 332 9.45 -16.67 16.00
C PHE A 332 10.76 -17.46 16.09
N SER A 333 11.90 -16.84 15.78
CA SER A 333 13.22 -17.50 15.85
C SER A 333 13.70 -17.65 17.30
N GLN A 334 13.52 -16.64 18.15
CA GLN A 334 13.77 -16.72 19.59
C GLN A 334 12.86 -17.75 20.26
N LEU A 335 11.56 -17.76 19.94
CA LEU A 335 10.63 -18.78 20.46
C LEU A 335 10.99 -20.20 19.97
N GLN A 336 11.51 -20.34 18.76
CA GLN A 336 11.98 -21.64 18.26
C GLN A 336 13.26 -22.09 18.99
N GLN A 337 14.21 -21.17 19.22
CA GLN A 337 15.42 -21.43 20.01
C GLN A 337 15.09 -21.82 21.46
N LEU A 338 14.15 -21.12 22.11
CA LEU A 338 13.68 -21.43 23.46
C LEU A 338 13.02 -22.81 23.59
N LEU A 339 12.51 -23.37 22.49
CA LEU A 339 12.04 -24.75 22.43
C LEU A 339 13.20 -25.74 22.18
N THR A 340 14.15 -25.41 21.31
CA THR A 340 15.23 -26.34 20.90
C THR A 340 16.46 -26.38 21.81
N SER A 341 16.58 -25.49 22.79
CA SER A 341 17.74 -25.40 23.68
C SER A 341 17.56 -26.26 24.95
N ASP A 342 18.45 -27.24 25.15
CA ASP A 342 18.50 -28.09 26.36
C ASP A 342 19.04 -27.37 27.62
N GLU A 343 19.48 -26.10 27.52
CA GLU A 343 19.97 -25.35 28.68
C GLU A 343 18.83 -24.71 29.51
N PRO A 344 18.80 -24.90 30.84
CA PRO A 344 17.80 -24.27 31.70
C PRO A 344 18.02 -22.74 31.79
N PRO A 345 16.95 -21.94 31.96
CA PRO A 345 17.06 -20.49 31.99
C PRO A 345 17.96 -20.01 33.15
N PRO A 346 18.79 -18.96 32.94
CA PRO A 346 19.74 -18.48 33.94
C PRO A 346 19.01 -17.92 35.17
N GLY A 347 18.96 -18.72 36.24
CA GLY A 347 18.28 -18.37 37.49
C GLY A 347 18.93 -17.17 38.19
N CYS A 348 18.15 -16.12 38.45
CA CYS A 348 18.61 -14.90 39.09
C CYS A 348 19.17 -15.17 40.49
N ASN A 349 20.49 -15.06 40.67
CA ASN A 349 21.16 -15.19 41.96
C ASN A 349 22.36 -14.24 42.10
N GLY A 350 22.33 -13.39 43.13
CA GLY A 350 23.51 -12.99 43.89
C GLY A 350 24.54 -12.07 43.23
N SER A 351 24.52 -10.80 43.64
CA SER A 351 25.56 -9.77 43.52
C SER A 351 27.03 -10.26 43.44
N PRO A 352 27.90 -9.63 42.62
CA PRO A 352 29.33 -9.89 42.64
C PRO A 352 29.97 -9.42 43.95
N ALA A 353 30.79 -10.26 44.58
CA ALA A 353 31.60 -9.90 45.74
C ALA A 353 32.99 -9.37 45.30
N LEU A 354 33.55 -8.42 46.06
CA LEU A 354 34.81 -7.75 45.75
C LEU A 354 35.98 -8.41 46.51
N SER A 355 37.11 -8.71 45.85
CA SER A 355 38.34 -9.14 46.54
C SER A 355 39.63 -8.72 45.82
N THR A 356 40.51 -8.06 46.58
CA THR A 356 41.72 -7.31 46.20
C THR A 356 42.96 -8.11 45.77
N ASN A 357 43.77 -7.49 44.90
CA ASN A 357 45.23 -7.57 44.67
C ASN A 357 46.13 -8.42 45.60
N THR A 358 47.21 -9.01 45.06
CA THR A 358 48.65 -8.59 45.23
C THR A 358 49.61 -9.48 44.39
N ILE A 359 50.89 -9.08 44.22
CA ILE A 359 51.92 -9.53 43.23
C ILE A 359 53.20 -9.93 44.02
N ASN A 360 54.14 -10.84 43.68
CA ASN A 360 54.78 -11.43 42.46
C ASN A 360 55.42 -12.82 42.83
N PRO A 361 56.44 -13.45 42.16
CA PRO A 361 56.89 -13.49 40.75
C PRO A 361 57.19 -14.91 40.14
N ASN A 362 57.26 -14.99 38.78
CA ASN A 362 58.01 -15.87 37.84
C ASN A 362 58.87 -17.08 38.33
N PRO A 363 59.04 -18.20 37.55
CA PRO A 363 59.41 -18.20 36.11
C PRO A 363 58.68 -19.29 35.24
N PRO A 364 59.08 -19.57 33.96
CA PRO A 364 58.09 -19.93 32.93
C PRO A 364 57.91 -21.42 32.61
N LYS A 365 56.64 -21.87 32.53
CA LYS A 365 56.17 -23.03 31.77
C LYS A 365 54.80 -22.73 31.16
N ASN A 366 54.58 -23.18 29.91
CA ASN A 366 53.33 -23.20 29.11
C ASN A 366 53.36 -22.51 27.73
N GLN A 367 54.43 -22.68 26.94
CA GLN A 367 54.36 -22.44 25.49
C GLN A 367 53.62 -23.58 24.74
N LEU A 368 53.68 -24.82 25.25
CA LEU A 368 53.10 -26.01 24.60
C LEU A 368 51.56 -25.95 24.39
N PRO A 369 50.74 -25.42 25.32
CA PRO A 369 49.30 -25.27 25.09
C PRO A 369 48.98 -24.19 24.04
N MET A 370 49.74 -23.10 24.03
CA MET A 370 49.49 -21.95 23.16
C MET A 370 49.77 -22.27 21.69
N VAL A 371 50.82 -23.05 21.41
CA VAL A 371 51.10 -23.55 20.04
C VAL A 371 49.94 -24.41 19.53
N ARG A 372 49.44 -25.36 20.34
CA ARG A 372 48.29 -26.20 19.96
C ARG A 372 46.99 -25.42 19.73
N MET A 373 46.80 -24.34 20.48
CA MET A 373 45.64 -23.44 20.28
C MET A 373 45.76 -22.65 18.97
N ILE A 374 46.98 -22.23 18.59
CA ILE A 374 47.25 -21.60 17.29
C ILE A 374 47.06 -22.60 16.14
N GLU A 375 47.53 -23.84 16.30
CA GLU A 375 47.32 -24.93 15.32
C GLU A 375 45.81 -25.16 15.09
N HIS A 376 45.01 -25.31 16.15
CA HIS A 376 43.55 -25.46 16.06
C HIS A 376 42.87 -24.25 15.41
N LEU A 377 43.26 -23.02 15.78
CA LEU A 377 42.67 -21.80 15.20
C LEU A 377 42.98 -21.68 13.71
N ASN A 378 44.17 -22.09 13.27
CA ASN A 378 44.52 -22.14 11.85
C ASN A 378 43.69 -23.18 11.09
N THR A 379 43.51 -24.40 11.64
CA THR A 379 42.66 -25.42 11.03
C THR A 379 41.21 -24.93 10.88
N SER A 380 40.62 -24.37 11.94
CA SER A 380 39.24 -23.83 11.87
C SER A 380 39.11 -22.62 10.95
N LEU A 381 40.18 -21.82 10.79
CA LEU A 381 40.21 -20.73 9.80
C LEU A 381 40.25 -21.25 8.36
N ASP A 382 40.95 -22.35 8.10
CA ASP A 382 41.00 -22.98 6.77
C ASP A 382 39.70 -23.74 6.43
N GLU A 383 39.06 -24.38 7.42
CA GLU A 383 37.70 -24.93 7.30
C GLU A 383 36.67 -23.83 6.95
N LEU A 384 36.74 -22.68 7.62
CA LEU A 384 35.88 -21.53 7.33
C LEU A 384 36.12 -20.93 5.93
N LYS A 385 37.38 -20.90 5.46
CA LYS A 385 37.69 -20.52 4.07
C LYS A 385 37.02 -21.49 3.09
N GLU A 386 37.13 -22.80 3.30
CA GLU A 386 36.53 -23.78 2.39
C GLU A 386 34.99 -23.68 2.37
N GLN A 387 34.36 -23.40 3.50
CA GLN A 387 32.91 -23.13 3.56
C GLN A 387 32.53 -21.84 2.81
N ASN A 388 33.30 -20.76 2.97
CA ASN A 388 33.04 -19.50 2.27
C ASN A 388 33.24 -19.64 0.74
N ASP A 389 34.24 -20.41 0.33
CA ASP A 389 34.49 -20.80 -1.07
C ASP A 389 33.33 -21.60 -1.67
N ARG A 390 32.76 -22.54 -0.90
CA ARG A 390 31.57 -23.32 -1.30
C ARG A 390 30.33 -22.44 -1.40
N LEU A 391 30.09 -21.56 -0.43
CA LEU A 391 28.99 -20.58 -0.45
C LEU A 391 29.09 -19.65 -1.66
N THR A 392 30.28 -19.12 -1.94
CA THR A 392 30.53 -18.25 -3.10
C THR A 392 30.17 -18.95 -4.41
N ARG A 393 30.56 -20.23 -4.58
CA ARG A 393 30.21 -21.03 -5.76
C ARG A 393 28.69 -21.24 -5.90
N ILE A 394 28.00 -21.54 -4.80
CA ILE A 394 26.53 -21.71 -4.78
C ILE A 394 25.84 -20.40 -5.19
N ILE A 395 26.27 -19.26 -4.65
CA ILE A 395 25.70 -17.95 -5.00
C ILE A 395 25.94 -17.63 -6.48
N THR A 396 27.13 -17.89 -7.03
CA THR A 396 27.38 -17.68 -8.46
C THR A 396 26.53 -18.59 -9.36
N GLN A 397 26.28 -19.84 -8.94
CA GLN A 397 25.41 -20.75 -9.68
C GLN A 397 23.94 -20.27 -9.62
N GLN A 398 23.44 -19.91 -8.45
CA GLN A 398 22.06 -19.43 -8.28
C GLN A 398 21.79 -18.13 -9.04
N ASN A 399 22.77 -17.22 -9.12
CA ASN A 399 22.66 -16.00 -9.93
C ASN A 399 22.61 -16.29 -11.44
N GLU A 400 23.35 -17.29 -11.93
CA GLU A 400 23.29 -17.72 -13.33
C GLU A 400 21.95 -18.42 -13.64
N GLU A 401 21.48 -19.30 -12.75
CA GLU A 401 20.16 -19.96 -12.85
C GLU A 401 19.02 -18.93 -12.84
N LEU A 402 19.11 -17.89 -12.01
CA LEU A 402 18.16 -16.77 -12.00
C LEU A 402 18.22 -15.94 -13.29
N ARG A 403 19.40 -15.68 -13.87
CA ARG A 403 19.51 -14.95 -15.14
C ARG A 403 18.86 -15.73 -16.28
N VAL A 404 19.14 -17.03 -16.40
CA VAL A 404 18.53 -17.91 -17.40
C VAL A 404 17.01 -18.03 -17.19
N LEU A 405 16.53 -18.04 -15.95
CA LEU A 405 15.10 -18.02 -15.65
C LEU A 405 14.43 -16.70 -16.07
N HIS A 406 15.11 -15.56 -15.88
CA HIS A 406 14.63 -14.24 -16.30
C HIS A 406 14.59 -14.14 -17.84
N GLU A 407 15.68 -14.49 -18.52
CA GLU A 407 15.75 -14.55 -19.99
C GLU A 407 14.63 -15.42 -20.59
N LYS A 408 14.32 -16.56 -19.95
CA LYS A 408 13.20 -17.43 -20.34
C LYS A 408 11.83 -16.82 -20.05
N HIS A 409 11.64 -16.17 -18.91
CA HIS A 409 10.38 -15.52 -18.55
C HIS A 409 10.06 -14.34 -19.47
N ASP A 410 11.08 -13.55 -19.84
CA ASP A 410 10.94 -12.47 -20.82
C ASP A 410 10.55 -13.00 -22.21
N GLU A 411 11.12 -14.14 -22.61
CA GLU A 411 10.76 -14.78 -23.87
C GLU A 411 9.36 -15.38 -23.85
N GLU A 412 8.94 -16.03 -22.76
CA GLU A 412 7.55 -16.48 -22.58
C GLU A 412 6.56 -15.30 -22.55
N THR A 413 6.96 -14.17 -21.95
CA THR A 413 6.18 -12.92 -21.95
C THR A 413 6.08 -12.33 -23.36
N ARG A 414 7.18 -12.26 -24.13
CA ARG A 414 7.18 -11.81 -25.53
C ARG A 414 6.27 -12.68 -26.42
N ASN A 415 6.36 -14.00 -26.30
CA ASN A 415 5.53 -14.91 -27.08
C ASN A 415 4.04 -14.81 -26.69
N MET A 416 3.73 -14.63 -25.40
CA MET A 416 2.36 -14.39 -24.95
C MET A 416 1.83 -13.02 -25.43
N MET A 417 2.66 -11.98 -25.46
CA MET A 417 2.31 -10.67 -26.02
C MET A 417 2.03 -10.75 -27.52
N MET A 418 2.83 -11.53 -28.29
CA MET A 418 2.54 -11.77 -29.70
C MET A 418 1.20 -12.48 -29.89
N MET A 419 0.93 -13.58 -29.17
CA MET A 419 -0.36 -14.27 -29.27
C MET A 419 -1.55 -13.41 -28.83
N LEU A 420 -1.37 -12.49 -27.88
CA LEU A 420 -2.39 -11.50 -27.54
C LEU A 420 -2.62 -10.51 -28.69
N SER A 421 -1.57 -10.02 -29.35
CA SER A 421 -1.71 -9.15 -30.53
C SER A 421 -2.35 -9.85 -31.74
N GLU A 422 -2.01 -11.13 -31.99
CA GLU A 422 -2.67 -11.96 -33.02
C GLU A 422 -4.16 -12.20 -32.70
N HIS A 423 -4.53 -12.24 -31.41
CA HIS A 423 -5.92 -12.27 -30.98
C HIS A 423 -6.63 -10.91 -31.07
N GLU A 424 -5.95 -9.78 -30.81
CA GLU A 424 -6.50 -8.43 -30.96
C GLU A 424 -6.75 -8.06 -32.43
N GLU A 425 -5.87 -8.44 -33.37
CA GLU A 425 -6.12 -8.23 -34.80
C GLU A 425 -7.42 -8.92 -35.28
N ASN A 426 -7.73 -10.09 -34.73
CA ASN A 426 -8.98 -10.82 -34.96
C ASN A 426 -10.20 -10.21 -34.25
N TYR A 427 -10.01 -9.39 -33.20
CA TYR A 427 -11.08 -8.75 -32.43
C TYR A 427 -11.03 -7.22 -32.54
N ASN A 428 -11.04 -6.72 -33.79
CA ASN A 428 -11.02 -5.30 -34.14
C ASN A 428 -12.33 -4.55 -33.81
N SER A 429 -12.76 -4.59 -32.54
CA SER A 429 -14.08 -4.18 -32.05
C SER A 429 -14.16 -2.68 -31.77
N LYS A 430 -14.19 -1.88 -32.84
CA LYS A 430 -14.64 -0.47 -32.78
C LYS A 430 -16.12 -0.45 -32.37
N GLY A 431 -16.35 -0.33 -31.06
CA GLY A 431 -17.68 -0.38 -30.43
C GLY A 431 -18.65 0.66 -31.01
N PHE A 432 -19.95 0.33 -30.98
CA PHE A 432 -20.97 1.00 -31.79
C PHE A 432 -20.92 2.53 -31.78
N THR A 433 -20.99 3.11 -32.97
CA THR A 433 -21.18 4.55 -33.16
C THR A 433 -22.51 5.01 -32.56
N LEU A 434 -22.65 6.30 -32.24
CA LEU A 434 -23.91 6.82 -31.66
C LEU A 434 -25.11 6.59 -32.58
N ALA A 435 -24.94 6.63 -33.91
CA ALA A 435 -25.99 6.28 -34.87
C ALA A 435 -26.45 4.82 -34.71
N GLN A 436 -25.50 3.87 -34.64
CA GLN A 436 -25.78 2.45 -34.42
C GLN A 436 -26.41 2.19 -33.05
N MET A 437 -25.87 2.78 -31.97
CA MET A 437 -26.48 2.71 -30.63
C MET A 437 -27.93 3.22 -30.63
N THR A 438 -28.22 4.28 -31.38
CA THR A 438 -29.56 4.86 -31.45
C THR A 438 -30.53 3.94 -32.22
N LEU A 439 -30.06 3.26 -33.27
CA LEU A 439 -30.82 2.20 -33.96
C LEU A 439 -31.09 0.98 -33.05
N VAL A 440 -30.10 0.54 -32.26
CA VAL A 440 -30.29 -0.53 -31.26
C VAL A 440 -31.43 -0.18 -30.29
N PHE A 441 -31.43 1.03 -29.74
CA PHE A 441 -32.51 1.48 -28.85
C PHE A 441 -33.85 1.66 -29.60
N TYR A 442 -33.84 2.12 -30.86
CA TYR A 442 -35.06 2.26 -31.67
C TYR A 442 -35.83 0.94 -31.81
N TYR A 443 -35.17 -0.11 -32.29
CA TYR A 443 -35.83 -1.41 -32.49
C TYR A 443 -36.21 -2.09 -31.17
N LEU A 444 -35.32 -2.10 -30.17
CA LEU A 444 -35.62 -2.69 -28.86
C LEU A 444 -36.79 -2.00 -28.15
N PHE A 445 -36.93 -0.67 -28.28
CA PHE A 445 -38.02 0.05 -27.64
C PHE A 445 -39.35 -0.16 -28.37
N ASN A 446 -39.35 -0.21 -29.71
CA ASN A 446 -40.55 -0.51 -30.48
C ASN A 446 -41.11 -1.91 -30.16
N GLU A 447 -40.27 -2.94 -30.04
CA GLU A 447 -40.69 -4.28 -29.58
C GLU A 447 -41.23 -4.28 -28.14
N LEU A 448 -40.69 -3.43 -27.27
CA LEU A 448 -41.21 -3.19 -25.91
C LEU A 448 -42.48 -2.30 -25.88
N GLY A 449 -43.04 -1.95 -27.04
CA GLY A 449 -44.23 -1.11 -27.16
C GLY A 449 -44.00 0.37 -26.85
N ILE A 450 -42.76 0.83 -26.81
CA ILE A 450 -42.36 2.23 -26.59
C ILE A 450 -42.03 2.86 -27.95
N THR A 451 -42.92 3.71 -28.47
CA THR A 451 -42.75 4.37 -29.78
C THR A 451 -42.53 5.87 -29.64
N PHE A 452 -42.19 6.57 -30.73
CA PHE A 452 -42.13 8.03 -30.73
C PHE A 452 -43.51 8.70 -30.55
N ASP A 453 -44.61 8.01 -30.87
CA ASP A 453 -45.98 8.51 -30.73
C ASP A 453 -46.45 8.50 -29.27
N ASN A 454 -46.15 7.42 -28.54
CA ASN A 454 -46.53 7.31 -27.12
C ASN A 454 -45.49 7.91 -26.16
N THR A 455 -44.23 8.02 -26.57
CA THR A 455 -43.12 8.47 -25.73
C THR A 455 -42.28 9.52 -26.47
N PRO A 456 -42.39 10.82 -26.09
CA PRO A 456 -41.69 11.90 -26.80
C PRO A 456 -40.18 11.71 -26.89
N LYS A 457 -39.57 11.99 -28.05
CA LYS A 457 -38.12 11.85 -28.31
C LYS A 457 -37.20 12.48 -27.25
N VAL A 458 -37.65 13.51 -26.53
CA VAL A 458 -36.88 14.12 -25.42
C VAL A 458 -36.71 13.17 -24.23
N LYS A 459 -37.66 12.26 -23.95
CA LYS A 459 -37.51 11.20 -22.94
C LYS A 459 -36.48 10.16 -23.41
N TRP A 460 -36.59 9.70 -24.65
CA TRP A 460 -35.60 8.82 -25.29
C TRP A 460 -34.19 9.39 -25.22
N ALA A 461 -34.02 10.65 -25.63
CA ALA A 461 -32.71 11.33 -25.62
C ALA A 461 -32.11 11.42 -24.21
N ARG A 462 -32.93 11.62 -23.17
CA ARG A 462 -32.47 11.61 -21.77
C ARG A 462 -32.05 10.21 -21.30
N PHE A 463 -32.79 9.16 -21.69
CA PHE A 463 -32.43 7.77 -21.38
C PHE A 463 -31.12 7.37 -22.06
N ILE A 464 -31.04 7.52 -23.39
CA ILE A 464 -29.86 7.13 -24.18
C ILE A 464 -28.63 7.94 -23.74
N HIS A 465 -28.78 9.24 -23.44
CA HIS A 465 -27.71 10.04 -22.82
C HIS A 465 -27.21 9.45 -21.49
N LYS A 466 -28.12 9.01 -20.61
CA LYS A 466 -27.76 8.44 -19.31
C LYS A 466 -27.13 7.04 -19.40
N VAL A 467 -27.51 6.23 -20.39
CA VAL A 467 -26.95 4.88 -20.58
C VAL A 467 -25.62 4.91 -21.35
N THR A 468 -25.48 5.79 -22.35
CA THR A 468 -24.29 5.79 -23.25
C THR A 468 -23.24 6.85 -22.90
N GLY A 469 -23.55 7.76 -21.97
CA GLY A 469 -22.71 8.93 -21.64
C GLY A 469 -22.58 9.98 -22.77
N LYS A 470 -23.10 9.72 -23.97
CA LYS A 470 -22.93 10.60 -25.13
C LYS A 470 -23.69 11.92 -24.95
N HIS A 471 -23.17 13.00 -25.55
CA HIS A 471 -23.70 14.34 -25.37
C HIS A 471 -25.16 14.46 -25.86
N ILE A 472 -26.05 14.97 -25.00
CA ILE A 472 -27.51 14.91 -25.20
C ILE A 472 -28.01 15.58 -26.48
N GLN A 473 -27.32 16.62 -26.99
CA GLN A 473 -27.73 17.24 -28.25
C GLN A 473 -27.42 16.35 -29.46
N ASN A 474 -26.30 15.61 -29.43
CA ASN A 474 -25.91 14.67 -30.47
C ASN A 474 -26.89 13.47 -30.49
N VAL A 475 -27.31 13.01 -29.30
CA VAL A 475 -28.33 11.96 -29.14
C VAL A 475 -29.67 12.40 -29.75
N LYS A 476 -30.08 13.66 -29.60
CA LYS A 476 -31.29 14.17 -30.27
C LYS A 476 -31.14 14.14 -31.80
N THR A 477 -30.00 14.57 -32.33
CA THR A 477 -29.74 14.60 -33.78
C THR A 477 -29.80 13.21 -34.41
N GLU A 478 -29.19 12.19 -33.80
CA GLU A 478 -29.24 10.82 -34.33
C GLU A 478 -30.60 10.11 -34.04
N LEU A 479 -31.48 10.69 -33.21
CA LEU A 479 -32.88 10.24 -33.03
C LEU A 479 -33.84 10.75 -34.11
N ASP A 480 -33.40 11.69 -34.96
CA ASP A 480 -34.10 12.09 -36.18
C ASP A 480 -33.61 11.23 -37.36
N ILE A 481 -33.95 9.94 -37.27
CA ILE A 481 -33.48 8.87 -38.17
C ILE A 481 -34.07 9.04 -39.58
N ASP A 482 -33.20 9.35 -40.54
CA ASP A 482 -33.48 9.27 -41.97
C ASP A 482 -33.14 7.87 -42.49
N PHE A 483 -34.17 7.06 -42.77
CA PHE A 483 -34.07 5.69 -43.26
C PHE A 483 -33.66 5.59 -44.73
N ASP A 484 -33.94 6.61 -45.55
CA ASP A 484 -33.57 6.63 -46.97
C ASP A 484 -32.08 6.91 -47.16
N SER A 485 -31.44 7.59 -46.19
CA SER A 485 -30.01 7.91 -46.26
C SER A 485 -29.11 6.68 -46.36
N SER A 486 -28.10 6.76 -47.23
CA SER A 486 -27.09 5.70 -47.41
C SER A 486 -26.26 5.44 -46.13
N LYS A 487 -26.11 6.45 -45.25
CA LYS A 487 -25.52 6.30 -43.90
C LYS A 487 -26.36 5.34 -43.05
N THR A 488 -27.67 5.56 -42.98
CA THR A 488 -28.57 4.70 -42.20
C THR A 488 -28.68 3.32 -42.81
N LYS A 489 -28.90 3.18 -44.13
CA LYS A 489 -28.94 1.85 -44.78
C LYS A 489 -27.62 1.06 -44.64
N LYS A 490 -26.46 1.71 -44.52
CA LYS A 490 -25.21 1.02 -44.14
C LYS A 490 -25.19 0.57 -42.67
N ASN A 491 -25.68 1.40 -41.76
CA ASN A 491 -25.77 1.04 -40.34
C ASN A 491 -26.80 -0.05 -40.06
N LEU A 492 -27.98 -0.01 -40.71
CA LEU A 492 -29.04 -1.01 -40.56
C LEU A 492 -28.53 -2.41 -40.85
N LYS A 493 -27.71 -2.62 -41.88
CA LYS A 493 -27.10 -3.94 -42.16
C LYS A 493 -26.27 -4.47 -40.99
N ILE A 494 -25.44 -3.61 -40.38
CA ILE A 494 -24.64 -3.96 -39.19
C ILE A 494 -25.55 -4.28 -37.99
N MET A 495 -26.71 -3.63 -37.87
CA MET A 495 -27.70 -3.96 -36.82
C MET A 495 -28.47 -5.24 -37.12
N ALA A 496 -28.81 -5.51 -38.39
CA ALA A 496 -29.47 -6.75 -38.82
C ALA A 496 -28.65 -7.98 -38.43
N ASP A 497 -27.34 -7.92 -38.66
CA ASP A 497 -26.38 -8.96 -38.28
C ASP A 497 -26.22 -9.09 -36.76
N LEU A 498 -26.14 -7.97 -36.02
CA LEU A 498 -26.11 -7.97 -34.54
C LEU A 498 -27.34 -8.67 -33.93
N PHE A 499 -28.54 -8.42 -34.45
CA PHE A 499 -29.77 -9.01 -33.94
C PHE A 499 -30.04 -10.43 -34.47
N ARG A 500 -29.29 -10.90 -35.49
CA ARG A 500 -29.59 -12.10 -36.29
C ARG A 500 -29.71 -13.38 -35.46
N GLU A 501 -28.85 -13.54 -34.45
CA GLU A 501 -28.81 -14.73 -33.59
C GLU A 501 -29.77 -14.66 -32.40
N LEU A 502 -29.93 -13.47 -31.79
CA LEU A 502 -30.64 -13.30 -30.53
C LEU A 502 -32.11 -12.87 -30.68
N LEU A 503 -32.41 -12.04 -31.68
CA LEU A 503 -33.73 -11.43 -31.90
C LEU A 503 -34.09 -11.41 -33.40
N PRO A 504 -34.22 -12.59 -34.06
CA PRO A 504 -34.39 -12.68 -35.52
C PRO A 504 -35.66 -11.99 -36.06
N GLN A 505 -36.68 -11.76 -35.22
CA GLN A 505 -37.85 -10.96 -35.61
C GLN A 505 -37.47 -9.49 -35.87
N ILE A 506 -36.63 -8.90 -35.01
CA ILE A 506 -36.08 -7.55 -35.21
C ILE A 506 -35.24 -7.51 -36.50
N THR A 507 -34.39 -8.52 -36.74
CA THR A 507 -33.62 -8.61 -38.00
C THR A 507 -34.53 -8.60 -39.23
N GLY A 508 -35.68 -9.30 -39.19
CA GLY A 508 -36.67 -9.27 -40.27
C GLY A 508 -37.30 -7.88 -40.51
N ILE A 509 -37.47 -7.07 -39.46
CA ILE A 509 -37.94 -5.67 -39.58
C ILE A 509 -36.82 -4.80 -40.16
N ILE A 510 -35.60 -4.88 -39.62
CA ILE A 510 -34.42 -4.12 -40.11
C ILE A 510 -34.12 -4.41 -41.58
N GLU A 511 -34.22 -5.68 -42.01
CA GLU A 511 -34.03 -6.08 -43.40
C GLU A 511 -35.17 -5.62 -44.33
N ASN A 512 -36.30 -5.14 -43.79
CA ASN A 512 -37.33 -4.43 -44.57
C ASN A 512 -37.06 -2.93 -44.61
N ASP A 513 -36.77 -2.29 -43.47
CA ASP A 513 -36.45 -0.86 -43.38
C ASP A 513 -35.16 -0.47 -44.13
N SER A 514 -34.26 -1.43 -44.37
CA SER A 514 -33.01 -1.24 -45.10
C SER A 514 -33.13 -1.35 -46.63
N LYS A 515 -34.33 -1.60 -47.19
CA LYS A 515 -34.56 -1.71 -48.65
C LYS A 515 -34.68 -0.31 -49.27
#